data_AF-J9RHQ2-F1
#
_entry.id   AF-J9RHQ2-F1
#
_cell.length_a   1.000
_cell.length_b   1.000
_cell.length_c   1.000
_cell.angle_alpha   90.00
_cell.angle_beta   90.00
_cell.angle_gamma   90.00
#
_symmetry.space_group_name_H-M   'P 1'
#
loop_
_entity.id
_entity.type
_entity.pdbx_description
1 polymer ?
#
loop_
_entity_poly.entity_id
_entity_poly.type
_entity_poly.pdbx_seq_one_letter_code
_entity_poly.pdbx_strand_id
1 'polypeptide(L)'
;RSRALEAFHLDPTKWGVNVQPYSGSPANFAAYTAVLQPHDRIMGLDLPSGGHLTHGYYTSGGKKISATSIYFESLPYKVNSQTGYIDYDRLEEKALDFRPKLIICGGSAYPRDWDYKRFRSVADKCGALLLCDMAHIS
;
A
#
# COMPACT_ATOMS: atom_id res chain seq x y z
N ARG A 1 13.32 -18.77 6.18
CA ARG A 1 13.24 -18.21 4.81
C ARG A 1 12.59 -19.21 3.85
N SER A 2 13.17 -20.39 3.62
CA SER A 2 12.59 -21.45 2.74
C SER A 2 11.12 -21.77 3.06
N ARG A 3 10.79 -22.08 4.33
CA ARG A 3 9.41 -22.35 4.75
C ARG A 3 8.42 -21.21 4.45
N ALA A 4 8.87 -19.96 4.49
CA ALA A 4 8.01 -18.83 4.17
C ALA A 4 7.70 -18.79 2.67
N LEU A 5 8.69 -19.03 1.81
CA LEU A 5 8.46 -19.11 0.35
C LEU A 5 7.54 -20.30 0.01
N GLU A 6 7.76 -21.45 0.64
CA GLU A 6 6.95 -22.67 0.46
C GLU A 6 5.49 -22.45 0.87
N ALA A 7 5.24 -21.79 2.01
CA ALA A 7 3.90 -21.52 2.51
C ALA A 7 3.05 -20.66 1.55
N PHE A 8 3.69 -19.81 0.74
CA PHE A 8 3.03 -19.00 -0.28
C PHE A 8 3.22 -19.56 -1.70
N HIS A 9 3.71 -20.80 -1.82
CA HIS A 9 3.94 -21.49 -3.10
C HIS A 9 4.83 -20.71 -4.08
N LEU A 10 5.86 -20.04 -3.55
CA LEU A 10 6.71 -19.13 -4.32
C LEU A 10 7.97 -19.84 -4.84
N ASP A 11 8.27 -19.59 -6.11
CA ASP A 11 9.53 -19.98 -6.75
C ASP A 11 10.69 -19.14 -6.18
N PRO A 12 11.70 -19.75 -5.53
CA PRO A 12 12.80 -19.03 -4.90
C PRO A 12 13.74 -18.34 -5.90
N THR A 13 13.63 -18.61 -7.20
CA THR A 13 14.37 -17.89 -8.24
C THR A 13 13.72 -16.55 -8.59
N LYS A 14 12.43 -16.39 -8.29
CA LYS A 14 11.64 -15.17 -8.54
C LYS A 14 11.37 -14.37 -7.28
N TRP A 15 11.34 -15.05 -6.12
CA TRP A 15 10.98 -14.46 -4.84
C TRP A 15 12.04 -14.67 -3.77
N GLY A 16 12.41 -13.57 -3.12
CA GLY A 16 13.18 -13.57 -1.86
C GLY A 16 12.28 -13.25 -0.67
N VAL A 17 12.79 -13.46 0.54
CA VAL A 17 12.09 -13.07 1.76
C VAL A 17 13.06 -12.60 2.85
N ASN A 18 12.76 -11.46 3.46
CA ASN A 18 13.40 -11.02 4.69
C ASN A 18 12.46 -11.31 5.87
N VAL A 19 12.95 -12.07 6.85
CA VAL A 19 12.19 -12.53 8.03
C VAL A 19 12.67 -11.87 9.34
N GLN A 20 13.40 -10.76 9.23
CA GLN A 20 13.94 -10.00 10.36
C GLN A 20 13.09 -8.81 10.84
N PRO A 21 12.17 -8.20 10.05
CA PRO A 21 11.37 -7.09 10.57
C PRO A 21 10.67 -7.45 11.89
N TYR A 22 10.81 -6.58 12.89
CA TYR A 22 10.32 -6.86 14.24
C TYR A 22 8.80 -6.94 14.36
N SER A 23 8.07 -6.28 13.45
CA SER A 23 6.62 -6.30 13.36
C SER A 23 6.17 -5.76 12.00
N GLY A 24 4.86 -5.68 11.75
CA GLY A 24 4.29 -5.19 10.49
C GLY A 24 4.65 -3.72 10.19
N SER A 25 4.54 -2.83 11.18
CA SER A 25 4.85 -1.41 10.94
C SER A 25 6.33 -1.16 10.57
N PRO A 26 7.32 -1.73 11.28
CA PRO A 26 8.72 -1.71 10.83
C PRO A 26 8.94 -2.35 9.46
N ALA A 27 8.23 -3.43 9.12
CA ALA A 27 8.35 -4.08 7.82
C ALA A 27 7.95 -3.13 6.67
N ASN A 28 6.80 -2.46 6.81
CA ASN A 28 6.32 -1.49 5.84
C ASN A 28 7.30 -0.32 5.68
N PHE A 29 7.73 0.27 6.81
CA PHE A 29 8.64 1.42 6.76
C PHE A 29 10.00 1.07 6.14
N ALA A 30 10.52 -0.13 6.42
CA ALA A 30 11.73 -0.65 5.77
C ALA A 30 11.53 -0.88 4.27
N ALA A 31 10.39 -1.46 3.85
CA ALA A 31 10.07 -1.65 2.44
C ALA A 31 10.00 -0.33 1.68
N TYR A 32 9.41 0.72 2.28
CA TYR A 32 9.37 2.05 1.68
C TYR A 32 10.78 2.63 1.56
N THR A 33 11.54 2.63 2.65
CA THR A 33 12.91 3.19 2.68
C THR A 33 13.85 2.50 1.68
N ALA A 34 13.60 1.23 1.35
CA ALA A 34 14.41 0.50 0.39
C ALA A 34 14.22 0.96 -1.06
N VAL A 35 13.03 1.46 -1.43
CA VAL A 35 12.67 1.77 -2.82
C VAL A 35 12.29 3.24 -3.05
N LEU A 36 12.12 4.00 -1.97
CA LEU A 36 11.73 5.40 -1.97
C LEU A 36 12.81 6.26 -1.30
N GLN A 37 13.02 7.45 -1.86
CA GLN A 37 13.74 8.52 -1.19
C GLN A 37 12.79 9.29 -0.24
N PRO A 38 13.33 10.03 0.73
CA PRO A 38 12.52 10.97 1.50
C PRO A 38 11.71 11.89 0.57
N HIS A 39 10.44 12.11 0.92
CA HIS A 39 9.45 12.88 0.16
C HIS A 39 9.00 12.27 -1.19
N ASP A 40 9.45 11.07 -1.55
CA ASP A 40 8.81 10.35 -2.65
C ASP A 40 7.34 10.03 -2.32
N ARG A 41 6.54 9.93 -3.38
CA ARG A 41 5.08 9.87 -3.29
C ARG A 41 4.56 8.46 -3.12
N ILE A 42 3.59 8.28 -2.23
CA ILE A 42 2.90 7.01 -2.00
C ILE A 42 1.38 7.19 -2.06
N MET A 43 0.67 6.13 -2.45
CA MET A 43 -0.78 6.05 -2.33
C MET A 43 -1.20 4.77 -1.60
N GLY A 44 -1.95 4.92 -0.51
CA GLY A 44 -2.54 3.83 0.27
C GLY A 44 -4.03 4.06 0.52
N LEU A 45 -4.74 3.03 1.00
CA LEU A 45 -6.16 3.17 1.34
C LEU A 45 -6.31 4.13 2.54
N ASP A 46 -7.27 5.05 2.45
CA ASP A 46 -7.58 5.99 3.54
C ASP A 46 -7.94 5.25 4.82
N LEU A 47 -7.49 5.74 5.98
CA LEU A 47 -7.68 5.06 7.27
C LEU A 47 -9.17 4.84 7.57
N PRO A 48 -10.07 5.84 7.44
CA PRO A 48 -11.51 5.63 7.60
C PRO A 48 -12.16 4.76 6.52
N SER A 49 -11.48 4.54 5.39
CA SER A 49 -11.93 3.61 4.34
C SER A 49 -11.46 2.17 4.58
N GLY A 50 -10.73 1.92 5.66
CA GLY A 50 -10.25 0.59 6.04
C GLY A 50 -8.75 0.33 5.83
N GLY A 51 -7.96 1.36 5.47
CA GLY A 51 -6.50 1.26 5.40
C GLY A 51 -5.82 1.12 6.75
N HIS A 52 -4.50 1.00 6.75
CA HIS A 52 -3.68 0.95 7.98
C HIS A 52 -2.91 2.25 8.21
N LEU A 53 -2.51 2.53 9.45
CA LEU A 53 -1.74 3.74 9.81
C LEU A 53 -0.46 3.90 8.98
N THR A 54 0.24 2.80 8.70
CA THR A 54 1.49 2.81 7.92
C THR A 54 1.28 2.96 6.41
N HIS A 55 0.05 3.10 5.95
CA HIS A 55 -0.25 3.36 4.54
C HIS A 55 -0.30 4.87 4.23
N GLY A 56 0.31 5.69 5.09
CA GLY A 56 0.46 7.13 4.88
C GLY A 56 -0.62 7.99 5.54
N TYR A 57 -1.15 7.59 6.70
CA TYR A 57 -2.22 8.33 7.36
C TYR A 57 -1.83 9.74 7.84
N TYR A 58 -2.65 10.71 7.44
CA TYR A 58 -2.74 12.08 7.98
C TYR A 58 -4.22 12.45 8.15
N THR A 59 -4.53 13.40 9.02
CA THR A 59 -5.94 13.78 9.28
C THR A 59 -6.52 14.58 8.11
N SER A 60 -7.84 14.66 8.01
CA SER A 60 -8.52 15.52 7.02
C SER A 60 -8.14 17.00 7.14
N GLY A 61 -7.76 17.46 8.34
CA GLY A 61 -7.20 18.79 8.59
C GLY A 61 -5.72 18.95 8.21
N GLY A 62 -5.11 17.95 7.57
CA GLY A 62 -3.74 18.00 7.06
C GLY A 62 -2.64 17.69 8.08
N LYS A 63 -2.99 17.36 9.33
CA LYS A 63 -1.98 16.99 10.34
C LYS A 63 -1.42 15.61 10.02
N LYS A 64 -0.13 15.55 9.68
CA LYS A 64 0.64 14.31 9.50
C LYS A 64 0.69 13.53 10.83
N ILE A 65 0.28 12.27 10.82
CA ILE A 65 0.19 11.41 12.03
C ILE A 65 1.15 10.24 11.93
N SER A 66 1.04 9.46 10.86
CA SER A 66 1.93 8.33 10.62
C SER A 66 3.32 8.84 10.27
N ALA A 67 4.37 8.19 10.79
CA ALA A 67 5.74 8.42 10.34
C ALA A 67 5.84 8.35 8.81
N THR A 68 5.05 7.48 8.18
CA THR A 68 4.99 7.36 6.72
C THR A 68 4.59 8.68 6.05
N SER A 69 3.57 9.38 6.57
CA SER A 69 3.14 10.69 6.04
C SER A 69 4.13 11.84 6.35
N ILE A 70 5.02 11.64 7.33
CA ILE A 70 6.05 12.60 7.73
C ILE A 70 7.27 12.50 6.80
N TYR A 71 7.77 11.28 6.58
CA TYR A 71 8.97 11.02 5.77
C TYR A 71 8.70 10.87 4.26
N PHE A 72 7.47 10.51 3.88
CA PHE A 72 7.03 10.37 2.48
C PHE A 72 5.79 11.23 2.24
N GLU A 73 5.53 11.57 0.97
CA GLU A 73 4.35 12.35 0.60
C GLU A 73 3.19 11.41 0.25
N SER A 74 2.13 11.43 1.06
CA SER A 74 1.00 10.51 0.94
C SER A 74 -0.21 11.18 0.29
N LEU A 75 -0.90 10.45 -0.61
CA LEU A 75 -2.24 10.79 -1.07
C LEU A 75 -3.14 9.55 -0.99
N PRO A 76 -4.16 9.51 -0.11
CA PRO A 76 -4.99 8.33 0.04
C PRO A 76 -6.02 8.18 -1.09
N TYR A 77 -6.23 6.94 -1.51
CA TYR A 77 -7.42 6.53 -2.26
C TYR A 77 -8.50 6.02 -1.30
N LYS A 78 -9.75 5.98 -1.76
CA LYS A 78 -10.92 5.76 -0.90
C LYS A 78 -11.84 4.68 -1.46
N VAL A 79 -12.74 4.21 -0.60
CA VAL A 79 -13.92 3.48 -1.05
C VAL A 79 -14.96 4.45 -1.62
N ASN A 80 -15.79 3.95 -2.51
CA ASN A 80 -17.05 4.57 -2.88
C ASN A 80 -17.98 4.60 -1.65
N SER A 81 -18.47 5.78 -1.29
CA SER A 81 -19.26 5.98 -0.06
C SER A 81 -20.64 5.30 -0.06
N GLN A 82 -21.15 4.90 -1.23
CA GLN A 82 -22.44 4.24 -1.36
C GLN A 82 -22.29 2.71 -1.32
N THR A 83 -21.27 2.17 -1.99
CA THR A 83 -21.10 0.72 -2.13
C THR A 83 -20.13 0.12 -1.11
N GLY A 84 -19.26 0.94 -0.53
CA GLY A 84 -18.18 0.49 0.35
C GLY A 84 -17.06 -0.25 -0.36
N TYR A 85 -17.04 -0.34 -1.69
CA TYR A 85 -15.94 -0.92 -2.47
C TYR A 85 -14.90 0.12 -2.81
N ILE A 86 -13.62 -0.27 -2.97
CA ILE A 86 -12.58 0.63 -3.46
C ILE A 86 -13.01 1.26 -4.78
N ASP A 87 -12.91 2.58 -4.88
CA ASP A 87 -13.19 3.31 -6.11
C ASP A 87 -11.94 3.28 -7.00
N TYR A 88 -11.83 2.21 -7.81
CA TYR A 88 -10.66 1.96 -8.65
C TYR A 88 -10.49 3.01 -9.76
N ASP A 89 -11.57 3.63 -10.22
CA ASP A 89 -11.50 4.65 -11.26
C ASP A 89 -10.98 5.96 -10.69
N ARG A 90 -11.42 6.34 -9.48
CA ARG A 90 -10.83 7.47 -8.74
C ARG A 90 -9.40 7.20 -8.29
N LEU A 91 -9.06 5.95 -7.95
CA LEU A 91 -7.67 5.54 -7.71
C LEU A 91 -6.82 5.79 -8.97
N GLU A 92 -7.27 5.35 -10.15
CA GLU A 92 -6.55 5.54 -11.40
C GLU A 92 -6.36 7.01 -11.74
N GLU A 93 -7.44 7.80 -11.71
CA GLU A 93 -7.42 9.25 -11.97
C GLU A 93 -6.38 9.93 -11.06
N LYS A 94 -6.49 9.72 -9.74
CA LYS A 94 -5.56 10.32 -8.78
C LYS A 94 -4.13 9.84 -8.95
N ALA A 95 -3.91 8.58 -9.32
CA ALA A 95 -2.56 8.06 -9.52
C ALA A 95 -1.89 8.68 -10.75
N LEU A 96 -2.65 8.97 -11.82
CA LEU A 96 -2.12 9.64 -13.00
C LEU A 96 -1.75 11.10 -12.71
N ASP A 97 -2.53 11.79 -11.89
CA ASP A 97 -2.26 13.18 -11.49
C ASP A 97 -1.14 13.28 -10.44
N PHE A 98 -1.22 12.47 -9.39
CA PHE A 98 -0.30 12.51 -8.26
C PHE A 98 1.03 11.84 -8.57
N ARG A 99 1.11 10.94 -9.55
CA ARG A 99 2.34 10.24 -9.95
C ARG A 99 3.06 9.61 -8.74
N PRO A 100 2.43 8.67 -8.01
CA PRO A 100 3.10 7.98 -6.91
C PRO A 100 4.28 7.16 -7.44
N LYS A 101 5.32 7.00 -6.61
CA LYS A 101 6.34 5.98 -6.86
C LYS A 101 5.94 4.61 -6.34
N LEU A 102 5.02 4.56 -5.37
CA LEU A 102 4.53 3.31 -4.79
C LEU A 102 3.03 3.39 -4.53
N ILE A 103 2.29 2.39 -5.02
CA ILE A 103 0.89 2.14 -4.66
C ILE A 103 0.85 0.97 -3.68
N ILE A 104 0.07 1.11 -2.62
CA ILE A 104 -0.12 0.10 -1.59
C ILE A 104 -1.55 -0.42 -1.67
N CYS A 105 -1.73 -1.73 -1.85
CA CYS A 105 -2.98 -2.44 -1.61
C CYS A 105 -2.88 -3.27 -0.33
N GLY A 106 -4.02 -3.60 0.29
CA GLY A 106 -4.06 -4.14 1.65
C GLY A 106 -4.59 -3.13 2.66
N GLY A 107 -5.13 -3.62 3.76
CA GLY A 107 -5.85 -2.79 4.74
C GLY A 107 -6.19 -3.56 6.01
N SER A 108 -6.70 -2.84 7.00
CA SER A 108 -7.02 -3.37 8.33
C SER A 108 -8.50 -3.65 8.54
N ALA A 109 -9.38 -2.91 7.86
CA ALA A 109 -10.83 -3.02 8.07
C ALA A 109 -11.62 -3.02 6.76
N TYR A 110 -11.00 -3.46 5.66
CA TYR A 110 -11.68 -3.65 4.39
C TYR A 110 -12.21 -5.10 4.28
N PRO A 111 -13.54 -5.33 4.20
CA PRO A 111 -14.14 -6.67 4.33
C PRO A 111 -14.28 -7.42 2.99
N ARG A 112 -13.61 -6.96 1.93
CA ARG A 112 -13.66 -7.55 0.59
C ARG A 112 -12.26 -7.92 0.12
N ASP A 113 -12.22 -8.78 -0.89
CA ASP A 113 -10.99 -9.07 -1.59
C ASP A 113 -10.54 -7.87 -2.46
N TRP A 114 -9.30 -7.93 -2.93
CA TRP A 114 -8.66 -6.85 -3.68
C TRP A 114 -8.54 -7.22 -5.16
N ASP A 115 -8.87 -6.29 -6.05
CA ASP A 115 -8.59 -6.48 -7.47
C ASP A 115 -7.12 -6.15 -7.76
N TYR A 116 -6.24 -7.11 -7.44
CA TYR A 116 -4.80 -7.00 -7.64
C TYR A 116 -4.43 -6.71 -9.11
N LYS A 117 -5.22 -7.21 -10.07
CA LYS A 117 -5.01 -6.97 -11.50
C LYS A 117 -5.29 -5.52 -11.85
N ARG A 118 -6.36 -4.93 -11.30
CA ARG A 118 -6.68 -3.50 -11.47
C ARG A 118 -5.60 -2.63 -10.84
N PHE A 119 -5.15 -2.94 -9.62
CA PHE A 119 -4.02 -2.25 -8.99
C PHE A 119 -2.74 -2.31 -9.84
N ARG A 120 -2.39 -3.49 -10.35
CA ARG A 120 -1.24 -3.67 -11.25
C ARG A 120 -1.36 -2.78 -12.48
N SER A 121 -2.52 -2.79 -13.14
CA SER A 121 -2.75 -1.95 -14.32
C SER A 121 -2.57 -0.45 -14.03
N VAL A 122 -3.06 0.04 -12.88
CA VAL A 122 -2.88 1.45 -12.48
C VAL A 122 -1.41 1.77 -12.20
N ALA A 123 -0.73 0.91 -11.44
CA ALA A 123 0.69 1.08 -11.12
C ALA A 123 1.54 1.14 -12.39
N ASP A 124 1.31 0.25 -13.35
CA ASP A 124 2.04 0.22 -14.62
C ASP A 124 1.77 1.48 -15.46
N LYS A 125 0.52 1.99 -15.47
CA LYS A 125 0.15 3.24 -16.18
C LYS A 125 0.87 4.47 -15.63
N CYS A 126 1.03 4.59 -14.32
CA CYS A 126 1.71 5.73 -13.70
C CYS A 126 3.22 5.50 -13.46
N GLY A 127 3.74 4.30 -13.74
CA GLY A 127 5.14 3.93 -13.52
C GLY A 127 5.49 3.70 -12.05
N ALA A 128 4.51 3.36 -11.21
CA ALA A 128 4.69 3.08 -9.79
C ALA A 128 5.04 1.61 -9.54
N LEU A 129 5.76 1.36 -8.44
CA LEU A 129 5.79 0.05 -7.81
C LEU A 129 4.42 -0.28 -7.19
N LEU A 130 4.15 -1.57 -7.01
CA LEU A 130 2.97 -2.05 -6.30
C LEU A 130 3.41 -2.92 -5.11
N LEU A 131 2.93 -2.59 -3.92
CA LEU A 131 3.15 -3.35 -2.69
C LEU A 131 1.80 -3.82 -2.13
N CYS A 132 1.72 -5.09 -1.72
CA CYS A 132 0.58 -5.63 -1.01
C CYS A 132 0.95 -5.83 0.47
N ASP A 133 0.21 -5.17 1.36
CA ASP A 133 0.24 -5.42 2.80
C ASP A 133 -0.88 -6.40 3.17
N MET A 134 -0.53 -7.68 3.20
CA MET A 134 -1.46 -8.80 3.42
C MET A 134 -1.63 -9.19 4.90
N ALA A 135 -1.37 -8.28 5.85
CA ALA A 135 -1.33 -8.61 7.28
C ALA A 135 -2.63 -9.22 7.86
N HIS A 136 -3.80 -8.87 7.30
CA HIS A 136 -5.11 -9.27 7.84
C HIS A 136 -5.82 -10.37 7.05
N ILE A 137 -5.30 -10.78 5.89
CA ILE A 137 -5.94 -11.83 5.09
C ILE A 137 -5.45 -13.20 5.59
N SER A 138 -6.35 -13.95 6.21
CA SER A 138 -6.12 -15.31 6.73
C SER A 138 -7.35 -16.17 6.51
#